data_AF-U1QAQ5-F1
#
_entry.id   AF-U1QAQ5-F1
#
_cell.length_a   1.000
_cell.length_b   1.000
_cell.length_c   1.000
_cell.angle_alpha   90.00
_cell.angle_beta   90.00
_cell.angle_gamma   90.00
#
_symmetry.space_group_name_H-M   'P 1'
#
loop_
_entity.id
_entity.type
_entity.pdbx_description
1 polymer ?
#
loop_
_entity_poly.entity_id
_entity_poly.type
_entity_poly.pdbx_seq_one_letter_code
_entity_poly.pdbx_strand_id
1 'polypeptide(L)'
;MVTQADRDAQAAVIDVIEAAYPDEPVVGEEDDARKTVPEEGPAWIVDPIDGTNNFVNGLRTWGTAVAAVIDGEPVGAAVVLPALGDSYTADREAASLNGEPIHVSDTTDPELATVSPLMWWAFDRRDEYAAATREIVTRFDDLRRLGSAQATLALIAAGSLDGGLTNLQLRRGTASLASISSGRPAGRSPTATATAGDTIPRASSSRTTTSTTRCWRRPAGSTTRRSGPPFASISPTTPAGRA
;
A
#
# COMPACT_ATOMS: atom_id res chain seq x y z
N MET A 1 -14.16 10.97 3.64
CA MET A 1 -15.29 10.86 4.59
C MET A 1 -14.64 11.03 5.94
N VAL A 2 -15.17 11.90 6.78
CA VAL A 2 -14.60 12.20 8.09
C VAL A 2 -15.67 11.87 9.12
N THR A 3 -15.32 11.13 10.16
CA THR A 3 -16.19 10.83 11.29
C THR A 3 -15.72 11.58 12.53
N GLN A 4 -16.55 11.63 13.57
CA GLN A 4 -16.11 12.14 14.88
C GLN A 4 -14.95 11.31 15.44
N ALA A 5 -14.89 10.02 15.11
CA ALA A 5 -13.81 9.14 15.54
C ALA A 5 -12.46 9.54 14.93
N ASP A 6 -12.41 10.02 13.68
CA ASP A 6 -11.19 10.53 13.05
C ASP A 6 -10.63 11.73 13.84
N ARG A 7 -11.51 12.64 14.26
CA ARG A 7 -11.14 13.83 15.05
C ARG A 7 -10.62 13.47 16.43
N ASP A 8 -11.36 12.59 17.13
CA ASP A 8 -11.01 12.16 18.48
C ASP A 8 -9.69 11.38 18.49
N ALA A 9 -9.46 10.52 17.48
CA ALA A 9 -8.21 9.79 17.32
C ALA A 9 -7.03 10.72 17.00
N GLN A 10 -7.22 11.72 16.13
CA GLN A 10 -6.15 12.68 15.82
C GLN A 10 -5.77 13.50 17.05
N ALA A 11 -6.75 13.99 17.82
CA ALA A 11 -6.50 14.74 19.05
C ALA A 11 -5.72 13.90 20.07
N ALA A 12 -6.11 12.64 20.28
CA ALA A 12 -5.42 11.75 21.21
C ALA A 12 -3.95 11.49 20.80
N VAL A 13 -3.68 11.34 19.50
CA VAL A 13 -2.30 11.20 19.01
C VAL A 13 -1.49 12.48 19.19
N ILE A 14 -2.08 13.64 18.87
CA ILE A 14 -1.44 14.95 19.04
C ILE A 14 -1.08 15.17 20.51
N ASP A 15 -2.00 14.92 21.45
CA ASP A 15 -1.77 15.09 22.89
C ASP A 15 -0.55 14.28 23.37
N VAL A 16 -0.38 13.05 22.87
CA VAL A 16 0.77 12.19 23.21
C VAL A 16 2.07 12.74 22.61
N ILE A 17 2.04 13.19 21.36
CA ILE A 17 3.21 13.75 20.68
C ILE A 17 3.64 15.05 21.33
N GLU A 18 2.72 16.00 21.53
CA GLU A 18 3.02 17.32 22.11
C GLU A 18 3.51 17.22 23.56
N ALA A 19 3.06 16.21 24.31
CA ALA A 19 3.56 15.95 25.67
C ALA A 19 5.04 15.55 25.69
N ALA A 20 5.53 14.86 24.64
CA ALA A 20 6.92 14.39 24.54
C ALA A 20 7.81 15.32 23.69
N TYR A 21 7.22 15.97 22.69
CA TYR A 21 7.87 16.76 21.64
C TYR A 21 7.11 18.08 21.39
N PRO A 22 7.03 18.99 22.38
CA PRO A 22 6.15 20.16 22.33
C PRO A 22 6.46 21.15 21.20
N ASP A 23 7.68 21.17 20.70
CA ASP A 23 8.12 22.08 19.65
C ASP A 23 8.06 21.45 18.24
N GLU A 24 7.74 20.15 18.14
CA GLU A 24 7.74 19.44 16.86
C GLU A 24 6.37 19.53 16.16
N PRO A 25 6.33 19.94 14.88
CA PRO A 25 5.08 20.09 14.15
C PRO A 25 4.40 18.76 13.84
N VAL A 26 3.09 18.70 14.07
CA VAL A 26 2.23 17.59 13.63
C VAL A 26 1.48 17.94 12.34
N VAL A 27 1.50 17.01 11.39
CA VAL A 27 0.79 17.03 10.11
C VAL A 27 -0.30 15.96 10.16
N GLY A 28 -1.54 16.33 9.89
CA GLY A 28 -2.69 15.42 10.02
C GLY A 28 -3.78 15.66 8.98
N GLU A 29 -4.59 14.63 8.71
CA GLU A 29 -5.67 14.69 7.73
C GLU A 29 -6.78 15.65 8.15
N GLU A 30 -7.11 15.71 9.45
CA GLU A 30 -8.31 16.39 9.95
C GLU A 30 -8.05 17.83 10.45
N ASP A 31 -9.09 18.67 10.35
CA ASP A 31 -9.18 20.03 10.92
C ASP A 31 -7.95 20.94 10.63
N ASP A 32 -7.57 21.80 11.59
CA ASP A 32 -6.55 22.85 11.53
C ASP A 32 -5.09 22.35 11.58
N ALA A 33 -4.88 21.03 11.61
CA ALA A 33 -3.54 20.46 11.58
C ALA A 33 -2.80 20.88 10.30
N ARG A 34 -1.47 20.98 10.39
CA ARG A 34 -0.65 21.30 9.21
C ARG A 34 -0.93 20.25 8.13
N LYS A 35 -1.02 20.71 6.87
CA LYS A 35 -1.30 19.83 5.72
C LYS A 35 -0.05 19.50 4.89
N THR A 36 1.08 20.09 5.27
CA THR A 36 2.36 19.95 4.58
C THR A 36 3.45 19.70 5.61
N VAL A 37 4.26 18.69 5.33
CA VAL A 37 5.48 18.38 6.08
C VAL A 37 6.51 19.48 5.83
N PRO A 38 7.13 20.06 6.87
CA PRO A 38 8.27 20.94 6.73
C PRO A 38 9.41 20.28 5.92
N GLU A 39 10.13 21.08 5.13
CA GLU A 39 11.27 20.57 4.35
C GLU A 39 12.48 20.24 5.23
N GLU A 40 12.63 20.95 6.35
CA GLU A 40 13.75 20.83 7.29
C GLU A 40 13.21 20.64 8.71
N GLY A 41 13.99 19.96 9.55
CA GLY A 41 13.68 19.68 10.94
C GLY A 41 12.78 18.47 11.15
N PRO A 42 12.51 18.13 12.42
CA PRO A 42 11.61 17.04 12.77
C PRO A 42 10.14 17.41 12.48
N ALA A 43 9.34 16.42 12.12
CA ALA A 43 7.89 16.53 12.09
C ALA A 43 7.23 15.17 12.30
N TRP A 44 5.95 15.21 12.69
CA TRP A 44 5.11 14.03 12.84
C TRP A 44 4.00 14.04 11.81
N ILE A 45 3.64 12.86 11.32
CA ILE A 45 2.62 12.67 10.31
C ILE A 45 1.63 11.65 10.83
N VAL A 46 0.35 12.00 10.83
CA VAL A 46 -0.72 11.24 11.45
C VAL A 46 -1.84 11.01 10.46
N ASP A 47 -2.20 9.74 10.29
CA ASP A 47 -3.47 9.31 9.73
C ASP A 47 -4.29 8.68 10.87
N PRO A 48 -5.30 9.39 11.40
CA PRO A 48 -6.02 8.95 12.59
C PRO A 48 -6.81 7.67 12.37
N ILE A 49 -7.41 7.50 11.18
CA ILE A 49 -8.13 6.29 10.76
C ILE A 49 -7.91 6.04 9.27
N ASP A 50 -6.85 5.30 8.94
CA ASP A 50 -6.68 4.75 7.60
C ASP A 50 -7.71 3.63 7.38
N GLY A 51 -8.44 3.73 6.27
CA GLY A 51 -9.56 2.83 5.98
C GLY A 51 -10.86 3.26 6.67
N THR A 52 -11.17 4.56 6.75
CA THR A 52 -12.43 5.08 7.31
C THR A 52 -13.68 4.37 6.76
N ASN A 53 -13.70 3.97 5.47
CA ASN A 53 -14.81 3.20 4.92
C ASN A 53 -14.95 1.82 5.55
N ASN A 54 -13.84 1.16 5.91
CA ASN A 54 -13.88 -0.10 6.64
C ASN A 54 -14.41 0.10 8.06
N PHE A 55 -13.91 1.14 8.75
CA PHE A 55 -14.37 1.51 10.09
C PHE A 55 -15.89 1.72 10.13
N VAL A 56 -16.42 2.58 9.24
CA VAL A 56 -17.86 2.89 9.18
C VAL A 56 -18.72 1.66 8.85
N ASN A 57 -18.22 0.74 8.02
CA ASN A 57 -18.94 -0.47 7.64
C ASN A 57 -18.72 -1.66 8.61
N GLY A 58 -18.00 -1.48 9.71
CA GLY A 58 -17.75 -2.53 10.70
C GLY A 58 -16.73 -3.60 10.27
N LEU A 59 -15.98 -3.37 9.20
CA LEU A 59 -14.82 -4.20 8.87
C LEU A 59 -13.69 -3.91 9.86
N ARG A 60 -12.83 -4.90 10.13
CA ARG A 60 -11.78 -4.81 11.18
C ARG A 60 -10.42 -4.32 10.66
N THR A 61 -10.27 -4.18 9.34
CA THR A 61 -9.02 -3.77 8.67
C THR A 61 -8.95 -2.25 8.52
N TRP A 62 -8.72 -1.55 9.62
CA TRP A 62 -8.49 -0.11 9.69
C TRP A 62 -7.60 0.17 10.90
N GLY A 63 -7.00 1.36 10.95
CA GLY A 63 -6.14 1.68 12.07
C GLY A 63 -5.56 3.08 12.01
N THR A 64 -4.80 3.41 13.05
CA THR A 64 -4.09 4.68 13.17
C THR A 64 -2.65 4.48 12.71
N ALA A 65 -2.15 5.39 11.88
CA ALA A 65 -0.76 5.40 11.44
C ALA A 65 -0.09 6.69 11.86
N VAL A 66 1.12 6.56 12.40
CA VAL A 66 1.96 7.68 12.83
C VAL A 66 3.35 7.47 12.28
N ALA A 67 3.97 8.54 11.81
CA ALA A 67 5.37 8.53 11.41
C ALA A 67 6.11 9.76 11.89
N ALA A 68 7.37 9.55 12.27
CA ALA A 68 8.34 10.61 12.50
C ALA A 68 9.18 10.80 11.25
N VAL A 69 9.41 12.06 10.87
CA VAL A 69 10.28 12.45 9.76
C VAL A 69 11.29 13.48 10.25
N ILE A 70 12.47 13.49 9.66
CA ILE A 70 13.51 14.52 9.87
C ILE A 70 14.01 14.94 8.49
N ASP A 71 13.97 16.25 8.20
CA ASP A 71 14.38 16.79 6.90
C ASP A 71 13.66 16.12 5.72
N GLY A 72 12.36 15.86 5.91
CA GLY A 72 11.51 15.16 4.94
C GLY A 72 11.72 13.64 4.84
N GLU A 73 12.71 13.08 5.53
CA GLU A 73 13.03 11.65 5.50
C GLU A 73 12.40 10.90 6.68
N PRO A 74 11.63 9.82 6.43
CA PRO A 74 11.08 8.98 7.49
C PRO A 74 12.16 8.35 8.38
N VAL A 75 11.97 8.43 9.70
CA VAL A 75 12.93 7.92 10.70
C VAL A 75 12.33 6.86 11.61
N GLY A 76 11.00 6.84 11.73
CA GLY A 76 10.25 5.81 12.44
C GLY A 76 8.77 5.88 12.09
N ALA A 77 8.06 4.76 12.26
CA ALA A 77 6.62 4.69 12.10
C ALA A 77 5.97 3.64 12.99
N ALA A 78 4.69 3.85 13.27
CA ALA A 78 3.81 2.90 13.91
C ALA A 78 2.48 2.83 13.16
N VAL A 79 1.95 1.62 12.99
CA VAL A 79 0.59 1.38 12.48
C VAL A 79 -0.10 0.45 13.47
N VAL A 80 -1.18 0.92 14.08
CA VAL A 80 -1.96 0.14 15.04
C VAL A 80 -3.30 -0.19 14.42
N LEU A 81 -3.60 -1.49 14.31
CA LEU A 81 -4.88 -2.04 13.86
C LEU A 81 -5.66 -2.51 15.10
N PRO A 82 -6.36 -1.61 15.81
CA PRO A 82 -6.88 -1.89 17.16
C PRO A 82 -7.91 -3.02 17.15
N ALA A 83 -8.72 -3.13 16.10
CA ALA A 83 -9.70 -4.18 15.97
C ALA A 83 -9.07 -5.57 15.76
N LEU A 84 -7.81 -5.66 15.34
CA LEU A 84 -7.04 -6.91 15.20
C LEU A 84 -6.14 -7.18 16.40
N GLY A 85 -5.83 -6.16 17.21
CA GLY A 85 -4.85 -6.27 18.29
C GLY A 85 -3.40 -6.23 17.78
N ASP A 86 -3.20 -5.74 16.57
CA ASP A 86 -1.88 -5.69 15.92
C ASP A 86 -1.29 -4.28 16.02
N SER A 87 -0.04 -4.21 16.48
CA SER A 87 0.78 -3.00 16.52
C SER A 87 2.06 -3.26 15.75
N TYR A 88 2.17 -2.62 14.58
CA TYR A 88 3.36 -2.66 13.76
C TYR A 88 4.21 -1.43 14.05
N THR A 89 5.52 -1.62 14.24
CA THR A 89 6.46 -0.51 14.40
C THR A 89 7.66 -0.72 13.49
N ALA A 90 8.29 0.36 13.07
CA ALA A 90 9.54 0.31 12.33
C ALA A 90 10.41 1.53 12.60
N ASP A 91 11.72 1.32 12.55
CA ASP A 91 12.74 2.36 12.43
C ASP A 91 13.61 2.05 11.21
N ARG A 92 14.76 2.74 11.09
CA ARG A 92 15.68 2.58 9.96
C ARG A 92 16.32 1.20 9.86
N GLU A 93 16.30 0.42 10.93
CA GLU A 93 17.04 -0.84 11.06
C GLU A 93 16.10 -2.05 11.06
N ALA A 94 14.95 -1.93 11.73
CA ALA A 94 14.07 -3.06 11.98
C ALA A 94 12.58 -2.69 11.88
N ALA A 95 11.77 -3.73 11.69
CA ALA A 95 10.32 -3.67 11.84
C ALA A 95 9.88 -4.79 12.79
N SER A 96 8.81 -4.54 13.54
CA SER A 96 8.19 -5.52 14.43
C SER A 96 6.67 -5.53 14.33
N LEU A 97 6.07 -6.67 14.65
CA LEU A 97 4.64 -6.84 14.91
C LEU A 97 4.49 -7.31 16.36
N ASN A 98 3.82 -6.51 17.18
CA ASN A 98 3.60 -6.79 18.60
C ASN A 98 4.91 -7.07 19.36
N GLY A 99 6.00 -6.41 18.98
CA GLY A 99 7.33 -6.58 19.56
C GLY A 99 8.17 -7.69 18.95
N GLU A 100 7.60 -8.55 18.10
CA GLU A 100 8.32 -9.62 17.42
C GLU A 100 8.87 -9.14 16.06
N PRO A 101 10.15 -9.41 15.73
CA PRO A 101 10.74 -8.98 14.47
C PRO A 101 10.01 -9.56 13.24
N ILE A 102 9.81 -8.72 12.23
CA ILE A 102 9.19 -9.10 10.96
C ILE A 102 10.07 -8.78 9.76
N HIS A 103 9.82 -9.44 8.65
CA HIS A 103 10.49 -9.21 7.37
C HIS A 103 9.51 -9.46 6.22
N VAL A 104 9.80 -8.83 5.08
CA VAL A 104 9.06 -9.05 3.83
C VAL A 104 9.20 -10.49 3.36
N SER A 105 8.22 -10.94 2.56
CA SER A 105 8.23 -12.26 1.94
C SER A 105 9.47 -12.47 1.06
N ASP A 106 10.02 -13.68 1.06
CA ASP A 106 11.10 -14.13 0.17
C ASP A 106 10.57 -14.67 -1.17
N THR A 107 9.26 -14.65 -1.41
CA THR A 107 8.65 -15.13 -2.66
C THR A 107 9.20 -14.38 -3.87
N THR A 108 9.75 -15.13 -4.81
CA THR A 108 10.26 -14.60 -6.09
C THR A 108 9.52 -15.14 -7.30
N ASP A 109 8.62 -16.11 -7.11
CA ASP A 109 7.75 -16.59 -8.18
C ASP A 109 6.44 -15.79 -8.14
N PRO A 110 6.11 -15.02 -9.18
CA PRO A 110 4.85 -14.27 -9.20
C PRO A 110 3.65 -15.19 -9.08
N GLU A 111 3.69 -16.43 -9.61
CA GLU A 111 2.58 -17.39 -9.53
C GLU A 111 2.33 -17.92 -8.10
N LEU A 112 3.15 -17.53 -7.12
CA LEU A 112 2.96 -17.82 -5.69
C LEU A 112 2.71 -16.55 -4.85
N ALA A 113 2.72 -15.38 -5.48
CA ALA A 113 2.66 -14.10 -4.78
C ALA A 113 1.24 -13.54 -4.71
N THR A 114 0.85 -13.05 -3.54
CA THR A 114 -0.40 -12.33 -3.28
C THR A 114 -0.18 -10.81 -3.34
N VAL A 115 -0.93 -10.11 -4.19
CA VAL A 115 -0.77 -8.67 -4.41
C VAL A 115 -2.05 -7.90 -4.07
N SER A 116 -1.89 -6.70 -3.49
CA SER A 116 -3.00 -5.84 -3.11
C SER A 116 -2.90 -4.42 -3.70
N PRO A 117 -3.93 -3.93 -4.40
CA PRO A 117 -4.04 -2.50 -4.70
C PRO A 117 -4.19 -1.69 -3.39
N LEU A 118 -3.31 -0.72 -3.17
CA LEU A 118 -3.24 0.02 -1.90
C LEU A 118 -4.46 0.93 -1.69
N MET A 119 -4.99 1.53 -2.76
CA MET A 119 -6.02 2.57 -2.68
C MET A 119 -6.95 2.56 -3.89
N TRP A 120 -8.13 3.16 -3.70
CA TRP A 120 -9.02 3.44 -4.82
C TRP A 120 -8.47 4.60 -5.61
N TRP A 121 -8.45 4.45 -6.93
CA TRP A 121 -8.08 5.57 -7.81
C TRP A 121 -9.29 6.49 -7.98
N ALA A 122 -9.12 7.65 -8.57
CA ALA A 122 -10.25 8.50 -8.92
C ALA A 122 -11.16 7.80 -9.97
N PHE A 123 -12.44 8.16 -10.03
CA PHE A 123 -13.42 7.50 -10.90
C PHE A 123 -13.07 7.61 -12.38
N ASP A 124 -12.48 8.73 -12.78
CA ASP A 124 -11.96 8.99 -14.13
C ASP A 124 -10.72 8.15 -14.49
N ARG A 125 -10.10 7.46 -13.51
CA ARG A 125 -8.98 6.53 -13.72
C ARG A 125 -9.35 5.06 -13.48
N ARG A 126 -10.64 4.71 -13.50
CA ARG A 126 -11.11 3.33 -13.25
C ARG A 126 -10.64 2.33 -14.30
N ASP A 127 -10.49 2.74 -15.55
CA ASP A 127 -9.97 1.88 -16.62
C ASP A 127 -8.54 1.43 -16.33
N GLU A 128 -7.71 2.33 -15.82
CA GLU A 128 -6.36 1.98 -15.40
C GLU A 128 -6.39 1.00 -14.21
N TYR A 129 -7.29 1.22 -13.24
CA TYR A 129 -7.42 0.35 -12.07
C TYR A 129 -7.86 -1.06 -12.49
N ALA A 130 -8.80 -1.14 -13.43
CA ALA A 130 -9.25 -2.39 -14.02
C ALA A 130 -8.12 -3.10 -14.79
N ALA A 131 -7.32 -2.35 -15.55
CA ALA A 131 -6.15 -2.91 -16.23
C ALA A 131 -5.11 -3.45 -15.23
N ALA A 132 -4.82 -2.71 -14.15
CA ALA A 132 -3.88 -3.17 -13.13
C ALA A 132 -4.40 -4.43 -12.41
N THR A 133 -5.69 -4.48 -12.08
CA THR A 133 -6.36 -5.66 -11.51
C THR A 133 -6.25 -6.85 -12.46
N ARG A 134 -6.47 -6.65 -13.77
CA ARG A 134 -6.31 -7.69 -14.80
C ARG A 134 -4.89 -8.25 -14.81
N GLU A 135 -3.88 -7.39 -14.72
CA GLU A 135 -2.49 -7.83 -14.70
C GLU A 135 -2.13 -8.59 -13.42
N ILE A 136 -2.73 -8.24 -12.28
CA ILE A 136 -2.58 -9.02 -11.04
C ILE A 136 -3.14 -10.43 -11.25
N VAL A 137 -4.42 -10.55 -11.59
CA VAL A 137 -5.10 -11.86 -11.66
C VAL A 137 -4.58 -12.78 -12.79
N THR A 138 -3.79 -12.26 -13.73
CA THR A 138 -3.22 -13.05 -14.83
C THR A 138 -1.77 -13.45 -14.62
N ARG A 139 -1.09 -12.88 -13.61
CA ARG A 139 0.34 -13.10 -13.37
C ARG A 139 0.67 -13.56 -11.96
N PHE A 140 -0.21 -13.28 -11.01
CA PHE A 140 -0.02 -13.52 -9.59
C PHE A 140 -0.98 -14.59 -9.08
N ASP A 141 -0.64 -15.20 -7.95
CA ASP A 141 -1.48 -16.25 -7.32
C ASP A 141 -2.84 -15.69 -6.92
N ASP A 142 -2.86 -14.54 -6.23
CA ASP A 142 -4.08 -13.98 -5.68
C ASP A 142 -4.08 -12.44 -5.64
N LEU A 143 -5.29 -11.88 -5.63
CA LEU A 143 -5.57 -10.46 -5.45
C LEU A 143 -6.33 -10.25 -4.15
N ARG A 144 -5.77 -9.44 -3.24
CA ARG A 144 -6.47 -8.96 -2.05
C ARG A 144 -6.81 -7.49 -2.20
N ARG A 145 -7.99 -7.07 -1.71
CA ARG A 145 -8.30 -5.65 -1.55
C ARG A 145 -8.80 -5.39 -0.15
N LEU A 146 -7.92 -4.84 0.68
CA LEU A 146 -8.17 -4.69 2.11
C LEU A 146 -8.85 -3.38 2.48
N GLY A 147 -8.79 -2.35 1.62
CA GLY A 147 -9.46 -1.07 1.87
C GLY A 147 -8.77 -0.15 2.89
N SER A 148 -7.56 -0.49 3.33
CA SER A 148 -6.68 0.32 4.18
C SER A 148 -5.26 0.22 3.60
N ALA A 149 -4.66 1.38 3.28
CA ALA A 149 -3.34 1.41 2.67
C ALA A 149 -2.25 1.01 3.68
N GLN A 150 -2.37 1.50 4.92
CA GLN A 150 -1.43 1.25 6.01
C GLN A 150 -1.50 -0.20 6.49
N ALA A 151 -2.69 -0.78 6.63
CA ALA A 151 -2.81 -2.22 6.92
C ALA A 151 -2.19 -3.07 5.80
N THR A 152 -2.39 -2.69 4.53
CA THR A 152 -1.78 -3.40 3.40
C THR A 152 -0.25 -3.33 3.44
N LEU A 153 0.32 -2.15 3.69
CA LEU A 153 1.78 -1.97 3.76
C LEU A 153 2.38 -2.66 4.99
N ALA A 154 1.67 -2.67 6.13
CA ALA A 154 2.06 -3.42 7.32
C ALA A 154 2.10 -4.94 7.06
N LEU A 155 1.10 -5.48 6.37
CA LEU A 155 1.07 -6.90 5.97
C LEU A 155 2.18 -7.26 4.97
N ILE A 156 2.54 -6.33 4.07
CA ILE A 156 3.71 -6.50 3.18
C ILE A 156 5.00 -6.53 4.00
N ALA A 157 5.18 -5.59 4.94
CA ALA A 157 6.34 -5.55 5.82
C ALA A 157 6.47 -6.82 6.68
N ALA A 158 5.33 -7.47 6.99
CA ALA A 158 5.26 -8.74 7.70
C ALA A 158 5.33 -10.00 6.81
N GLY A 159 5.50 -9.82 5.49
CA GLY A 159 5.56 -10.94 4.54
C GLY A 159 4.26 -11.72 4.39
N SER A 160 3.15 -11.21 4.94
CA SER A 160 1.81 -11.81 4.78
C SER A 160 1.15 -11.43 3.44
N LEU A 161 1.65 -10.37 2.81
CA LEU A 161 1.39 -10.02 1.42
C LEU A 161 2.73 -9.84 0.71
N ASP A 162 2.80 -10.19 -0.57
CA ASP A 162 4.04 -10.12 -1.32
C ASP A 162 4.26 -8.74 -1.94
N GLY A 163 3.18 -8.03 -2.30
CA GLY A 163 3.31 -6.72 -2.96
C GLY A 163 2.09 -5.82 -2.94
N GLY A 164 2.33 -4.54 -3.25
CA GLY A 164 1.35 -3.47 -3.29
C GLY A 164 1.40 -2.67 -4.58
N LEU A 165 0.25 -2.15 -5.03
CA LEU A 165 0.11 -1.38 -6.28
C LEU A 165 -0.62 -0.06 -6.02
N THR A 166 -0.12 1.04 -6.60
CA THR A 166 -0.89 2.28 -6.71
C THR A 166 -0.42 3.14 -7.89
N ASN A 167 -1.32 3.91 -8.51
CA ASN A 167 -0.95 4.92 -9.51
C ASN A 167 -0.84 6.34 -8.93
N LEU A 168 -1.08 6.48 -7.63
CA LEU A 168 -0.96 7.75 -6.94
C LEU A 168 0.48 7.88 -6.46
N GLN A 169 1.05 9.07 -6.63
CA GLN A 169 2.22 9.40 -5.85
C GLN A 169 1.78 9.52 -4.40
N LEU A 170 2.34 8.66 -3.55
CA LEU A 170 2.24 8.84 -2.11
C LEU A 170 2.75 10.25 -1.82
N ARG A 171 1.97 11.04 -1.06
CA ARG A 171 2.38 12.41 -0.73
C ARG A 171 3.75 12.34 -0.07
N ARG A 172 4.62 13.33 -0.31
CA ARG A 172 5.85 13.47 0.48
C ARG A 172 5.44 13.47 1.95
N GLY A 173 5.89 12.46 2.70
CA GLY A 173 5.48 12.25 4.08
C GLY A 173 4.39 11.20 4.34
N THR A 174 3.81 10.51 3.35
CA THR A 174 3.08 9.27 3.65
C THR A 174 4.11 8.18 3.99
N ALA A 175 4.68 8.28 5.19
CA ALA A 175 5.64 7.34 5.71
C ALA A 175 4.89 6.05 6.03
N SER A 176 5.22 5.02 5.27
CA SER A 176 4.73 3.68 5.50
C SER A 176 5.85 2.84 6.10
N LEU A 177 5.50 1.88 6.95
CA LEU A 177 6.46 0.96 7.56
C LEU A 177 7.42 0.33 6.52
N ALA A 178 6.91 0.04 5.31
CA ALA A 178 7.67 -0.51 4.20
C ALA A 178 8.77 0.43 3.67
N SER A 179 8.58 1.75 3.75
CA SER A 179 9.59 2.73 3.32
C SER A 179 10.74 2.91 4.33
N ILE A 180 10.50 2.66 5.62
CA ILE A 180 11.46 2.95 6.69
C ILE A 180 12.44 1.80 6.92
N SER A 181 11.97 0.54 6.90
CA SER A 181 12.83 -0.63 7.13
C SER A 181 13.76 -0.99 5.94
N SER A 182 13.64 -0.28 4.81
CA SER A 182 14.42 -0.52 3.59
C SER A 182 15.88 -0.01 3.65
N GLY A 183 16.35 0.49 4.80
CA GLY A 183 17.69 1.06 5.03
C GLY A 183 18.89 0.10 4.94
N ARG A 184 18.83 -1.01 4.18
CA ARG A 184 20.01 -1.87 3.93
C ARG A 184 20.83 -1.37 2.74
N PRO A 185 22.18 -1.31 2.85
CA PRO A 185 23.05 -1.03 1.72
C PRO A 185 23.00 -2.20 0.71
N ALA A 186 22.79 -1.85 -0.57
CA ALA A 186 23.03 -2.63 -1.78
C ALA A 186 22.78 -4.16 -1.72
N GLY A 187 21.58 -4.61 -2.12
CA GLY A 187 21.42 -6.01 -2.56
C GLY A 187 20.00 -6.52 -2.76
N ARG A 188 19.00 -5.98 -2.06
CA ARG A 188 17.60 -6.42 -2.17
C ARG A 188 16.66 -5.23 -1.94
N SER A 189 16.06 -4.74 -3.01
CA SER A 189 14.91 -3.83 -2.91
C SER A 189 13.67 -4.67 -2.59
N PRO A 190 12.88 -4.33 -1.56
CA PRO A 190 11.60 -4.97 -1.36
C PRO A 190 10.66 -4.66 -2.53
N THR A 191 9.72 -5.56 -2.71
CA THR A 191 8.80 -5.75 -3.81
C THR A 191 8.19 -4.47 -4.38
N ALA A 192 8.00 -4.49 -5.71
CA ALA A 192 7.63 -3.36 -6.55
C ALA A 192 6.43 -2.53 -6.03
N THR A 193 6.71 -1.37 -5.44
CA THR A 193 5.77 -0.23 -5.47
C THR A 193 5.81 0.36 -6.88
N ALA A 194 5.08 -0.26 -7.80
CA ALA A 194 4.94 0.28 -9.15
C ALA A 194 3.99 1.49 -9.09
N THR A 195 4.55 2.70 -9.19
CA THR A 195 3.75 3.92 -9.42
C THR A 195 3.38 3.93 -10.89
N ALA A 196 2.09 3.96 -11.26
CA ALA A 196 1.67 3.93 -12.67
C ALA A 196 2.02 5.20 -13.51
N GLY A 197 2.99 6.00 -13.05
CA GLY A 197 3.75 6.94 -13.88
C GLY A 197 4.89 6.28 -14.67
N ASP A 198 5.29 5.05 -14.31
CA ASP A 198 6.21 4.24 -15.10
C ASP A 198 5.44 3.55 -16.22
N THR A 199 5.57 4.12 -17.41
CA THR A 199 5.05 3.63 -18.70
C THR A 199 4.83 2.10 -18.72
N ILE A 200 3.57 1.66 -18.65
CA ILE A 200 3.18 0.39 -19.25
C ILE A 200 3.59 0.52 -20.72
N PRO A 201 4.55 -0.27 -21.23
CA PRO A 201 5.08 -0.04 -22.56
C PRO A 201 3.96 -0.22 -23.59
N ARG A 202 3.47 0.90 -24.11
CA ARG A 202 2.82 0.92 -25.42
C ARG A 202 3.87 0.41 -26.40
N ALA A 203 3.54 -0.64 -27.12
CA ALA A 203 4.41 -1.21 -28.13
C ALA A 203 4.68 -0.19 -29.24
N SER A 204 5.73 0.64 -29.11
CA SER A 204 6.57 1.17 -30.21
C SER A 204 7.60 2.22 -29.74
N SER A 205 8.86 1.95 -30.11
CA SER A 205 10.00 2.86 -30.37
C SER A 205 10.59 3.80 -29.29
N SER A 206 11.72 3.34 -28.73
CA SER A 206 13.02 4.04 -28.55
C SER A 206 13.10 5.47 -27.98
N ARG A 207 13.45 5.60 -26.69
CA ARG A 207 14.65 6.31 -26.21
C ARG A 207 14.92 6.01 -24.73
N THR A 208 16.19 5.81 -24.40
CA THR A 208 16.69 5.31 -23.12
C THR A 208 16.76 6.41 -22.05
N THR A 209 16.21 6.15 -20.87
CA THR A 209 16.66 6.79 -19.61
C THR A 209 16.77 5.69 -18.57
N THR A 210 17.96 5.54 -18.01
CA THR A 210 18.32 4.44 -17.12
C THR A 210 17.75 4.70 -15.72
N SER A 211 16.75 3.92 -15.32
CA SER A 211 16.33 3.74 -13.93
C SER A 211 16.19 2.24 -13.68
N THR A 212 16.79 1.75 -12.60
CA THR A 212 16.96 0.33 -12.28
C THR A 212 15.65 -0.27 -11.76
N THR A 213 14.63 -0.31 -12.61
CA THR A 213 13.42 -1.11 -12.36
C THR A 213 13.67 -2.52 -12.87
N ARG A 214 13.74 -3.50 -11.95
CA ARG A 214 13.76 -4.91 -12.37
C ARG A 214 12.33 -5.30 -12.78
N CYS A 215 11.94 -4.89 -13.99
CA CYS A 215 10.73 -5.39 -14.65
C CYS A 215 10.81 -6.90 -14.76
N TRP A 216 9.80 -7.60 -14.21
CA TRP A 216 9.58 -9.02 -14.47
C TRP A 216 9.39 -9.24 -15.98
N ARG A 217 10.46 -9.62 -16.68
CA ARG A 217 10.39 -10.11 -18.05
C ARG A 217 10.13 -11.60 -18.00
N ARG A 218 9.12 -12.08 -18.75
CA ARG A 218 8.94 -13.52 -19.02
C ARG A 218 10.26 -14.10 -19.54
N PRO A 219 10.71 -15.26 -19.04
CA PRO A 219 11.75 -16.03 -19.73
C PRO A 219 11.23 -16.38 -21.13
N ALA A 220 11.99 -16.01 -22.16
CA ALA A 220 11.71 -16.47 -23.51
C ALA A 220 12.05 -17.96 -23.59
N GLY A 221 11.02 -18.80 -23.65
CA GLY A 221 11.14 -20.20 -24.06
C GLY A 221 10.87 -21.24 -22.98
N SER A 222 9.63 -21.69 -22.90
CA SER A 222 9.34 -23.12 -22.79
C SER A 222 7.98 -23.41 -23.42
N THR A 223 8.01 -24.03 -24.59
CA THR A 223 6.84 -24.66 -25.20
C THR A 223 6.50 -25.90 -24.42
N THR A 224 5.43 -25.87 -23.64
CA THR A 224 4.70 -27.08 -23.23
C THR A 224 3.24 -26.95 -23.63
N ARG A 225 2.94 -27.59 -24.77
CA ARG A 225 1.60 -27.90 -25.23
C ARG A 225 0.90 -28.74 -24.16
N ARG A 226 -0.19 -28.25 -23.57
CA ARG A 226 -1.24 -29.10 -23.01
C ARG A 226 -2.57 -28.69 -23.59
N SER A 227 -3.05 -29.54 -24.50
CA SER A 227 -4.42 -29.57 -25.00
C SER A 227 -5.37 -29.98 -23.87
N GLY A 228 -6.25 -29.07 -23.46
CA GLY A 228 -7.48 -29.36 -22.71
C GLY A 228 -8.69 -28.94 -23.55
N PRO A 229 -9.87 -29.59 -23.41
CA PRO A 229 -11.00 -29.40 -24.31
C PRO A 229 -11.66 -28.03 -24.12
N PRO A 230 -12.33 -27.48 -25.16
CA PRO A 230 -12.94 -26.15 -25.09
C PRO A 230 -14.16 -26.17 -24.16
N PHE A 231 -14.13 -25.35 -23.11
CA PHE A 231 -15.32 -25.08 -22.32
C PHE A 231 -16.27 -24.14 -23.07
N ALA A 232 -17.53 -24.53 -23.06
CA ALA A 232 -18.62 -23.96 -23.84
C ALA A 232 -18.96 -22.51 -23.46
N SER A 233 -19.37 -21.76 -24.48
CA SER A 233 -19.92 -20.42 -24.41
C SER A 233 -21.18 -20.35 -23.52
N ILE A 234 -21.18 -19.49 -22.51
CA ILE A 234 -22.39 -19.07 -21.81
C ILE A 234 -22.83 -17.74 -22.43
N SER A 235 -23.91 -17.76 -23.20
CA SER A 235 -24.63 -16.56 -23.65
C SER A 235 -25.76 -16.23 -22.66
N PRO A 236 -26.04 -14.94 -22.42
CA PRO A 236 -27.04 -14.52 -21.45
C PRO A 236 -28.46 -14.72 -22.00
N THR A 237 -29.33 -15.39 -21.24
CA THR A 237 -30.77 -15.43 -21.51
C THR A 237 -31.47 -14.35 -20.69
N THR A 238 -32.07 -13.40 -21.41
CA THR A 238 -33.04 -12.42 -20.92
C THR A 238 -34.31 -13.12 -20.43
N PRO A 239 -34.94 -12.70 -19.31
CA PRO A 239 -36.27 -13.19 -18.98
C PRO A 239 -37.33 -12.44 -19.80
N ALA A 240 -37.98 -13.14 -20.72
CA ALA A 240 -39.26 -12.72 -21.30
C ALA A 240 -40.38 -13.14 -20.35
N GLY A 241 -41.26 -12.19 -20.01
CA GLY A 241 -42.43 -12.44 -19.18
C GLY A 241 -43.65 -12.98 -19.91
N ARG A 242 -44.72 -13.12 -19.11
CA ARG A 242 -46.12 -13.53 -19.35
C ARG A 242 -46.38 -15.02 -19.14
N ALA A 243 -47.47 -15.44 -18.49
CA ALA A 243 -48.79 -14.83 -18.36
C ALA A 243 -49.27 -14.64 -16.91
#